data_AF-A0AAD4HNW6-F1
#
_entry.id   AF-A0AAD4HNW6-F1
#
_cell.length_a   1.000
_cell.length_b   1.000
_cell.length_c   1.000
_cell.angle_alpha   90.00
_cell.angle_beta   90.00
_cell.angle_gamma   90.00
#
_symmetry.space_group_name_H-M   'P 1'
#
loop_
_entity.id
_entity.type
_entity.pdbx_description
1 polymer ?
#
loop_
_entity_poly.entity_id
_entity_poly.type
_entity_poly.pdbx_seq_one_letter_code
_entity_poly.pdbx_strand_id
1 'polypeptide(L)' 'FLHDQQNPDHLIPGHEMDVSLCPDFNGKVRVFHSATASFYAPSDICGVNGMLRCVIHSASTWCK' A
#
# COMPACT_ATOMS: atom_id res chain seq x y z
N PHE A 1 -3.24 11.10 -4.80
CA PHE A 1 -2.14 10.82 -3.85
C PHE A 1 -0.77 10.77 -4.52
N LEU A 2 -0.42 9.72 -5.29
CA LEU A 2 0.92 9.64 -5.92
C LEU A 2 1.19 10.82 -6.87
N HIS A 3 0.20 11.18 -7.68
CA HIS A 3 0.25 12.32 -8.58
C HIS A 3 0.52 13.65 -7.85
N ASP A 4 -0.15 13.87 -6.72
CA ASP A 4 -0.01 15.09 -5.90
C ASP A 4 1.37 15.19 -5.24
N GLN A 5 1.98 14.04 -4.91
CA GLN A 5 3.33 13.98 -4.36
C GLN A 5 4.41 14.23 -5.42
N GLN A 6 4.18 13.79 -6.66
CA GLN A 6 5.15 13.94 -7.75
C GLN A 6 5.05 15.30 -8.45
N ASN A 7 3.89 15.95 -8.42
CA ASN A 7 3.64 17.23 -9.08
C ASN A 7 3.03 18.24 -8.09
N PRO A 8 3.83 18.78 -7.14
CA PRO A 8 3.34 19.67 -6.10
C PRO A 8 2.84 21.03 -6.63
N ASP A 9 3.30 21.46 -7.81
CA ASP A 9 2.89 22.71 -8.46
C ASP A 9 1.71 22.55 -9.43
N HIS A 10 1.13 21.34 -9.51
CA HIS A 10 0.05 21.06 -10.44
C HIS A 10 -1.27 21.69 -9.98
N LEU A 11 -1.91 22.44 -10.86
CA LEU A 11 -3.15 23.20 -10.56
C LEU A 11 -4.36 22.29 -10.29
N ILE A 12 -4.34 21.10 -10.88
CA ILE A 12 -5.42 20.12 -10.75
C ILE A 12 -4.96 19.03 -9.78
N PRO A 13 -5.71 18.75 -8.69
CA PRO A 13 -5.38 17.66 -7.81
C PRO A 13 -5.56 16.33 -8.55
N GLY A 14 -4.66 15.39 -8.32
CA GLY A 14 -4.62 14.11 -9.02
C GLY A 14 -5.83 13.19 -8.79
N HIS A 15 -6.78 13.58 -7.92
CA HIS A 15 -8.06 12.89 -7.78
C HIS A 15 -9.13 13.37 -8.77
N GLU A 16 -8.98 14.56 -9.34
CA GLU A 16 -9.86 15.11 -10.40
C GLU A 16 -9.32 14.83 -11.80
N MET A 17 -8.08 14.34 -11.91
CA MET A 17 -7.49 13.99 -13.20
C MET A 17 -8.09 12.70 -13.75
N ASP A 18 -8.46 12.75 -15.02
CA ASP A 18 -8.90 11.56 -15.74
C ASP A 18 -7.75 10.56 -15.87
N VAL A 19 -8.05 9.29 -15.59
CA VAL A 19 -7.09 8.18 -15.65
C VAL A 19 -6.59 7.94 -17.07
N SER A 20 -7.31 8.42 -18.08
CA SER A 20 -6.90 8.37 -19.50
C SER A 20 -5.68 9.25 -19.80
N LEU A 21 -5.39 10.25 -18.96
CA LEU A 21 -4.21 11.11 -19.08
C LEU A 21 -2.98 10.48 -18.41
N CYS A 22 -3.15 9.40 -17.64
CA CYS A 22 -2.04 8.70 -17.03
C CYS A 22 -1.32 7.84 -18.08
N PRO A 23 0.03 7.79 -18.06
CA PRO A 23 0.77 6.92 -18.96
C PRO A 23 0.45 5.45 -18.68
N ASP A 24 0.32 4.66 -19.75
CA ASP A 24 0.10 3.22 -19.65
C ASP A 24 1.29 2.54 -18.95
N PHE A 25 0.99 1.79 -17.90
CA PHE A 25 2.00 1.02 -17.17
C PHE A 25 2.37 -0.24 -17.95
N ASN A 26 3.53 -0.24 -18.60
CA ASN A 26 4.01 -1.37 -19.42
C ASN A 26 4.95 -2.34 -18.65
N GLY A 27 4.86 -2.40 -17.31
CA GLY A 27 5.73 -3.20 -16.45
C GLY A 27 5.15 -4.57 -16.06
N LYS A 28 5.98 -5.44 -15.48
CA LYS A 28 5.52 -6.71 -14.91
C LYS A 28 4.85 -6.48 -13.55
N VAL A 29 3.54 -6.68 -13.48
CA VAL A 29 2.81 -6.71 -12.20
C VAL A 29 3.09 -8.04 -11.50
N ARG A 30 3.54 -7.98 -10.24
CA ARG A 30 3.73 -9.16 -9.37
C ARG A 30 2.67 -9.15 -8.29
N VAL A 31 1.95 -10.26 -8.15
CA VAL A 31 0.90 -10.44 -7.13
C VAL A 31 1.47 -11.26 -5.99
N PHE A 32 1.43 -10.72 -4.78
CA PHE A 32 1.80 -11.42 -3.55
C PHE A 32 0.55 -11.69 -2.72
N HIS A 33 0.35 -12.94 -2.32
CA HIS A 33 -0.83 -13.37 -1.54
C HIS A 33 -0.62 -13.21 -0.02
N SER A 34 0.49 -12.59 0.38
CA SER A 34 0.79 -12.35 1.79
C SER A 34 1.61 -11.07 1.93
N ALA A 35 1.34 -10.33 3.00
CA ALA A 35 2.13 -9.18 3.42
C ALA A 35 2.55 -9.34 4.88
N THR A 36 3.79 -8.98 5.20
CA THR A 36 4.29 -9.01 6.58
C THR A 36 4.29 -7.58 7.13
N ALA A 37 3.50 -7.32 8.18
CA ALA A 37 3.49 -6.06 8.91
C ALA A 37 4.31 -6.20 10.18
N SER A 38 5.22 -5.27 10.43
CA SER A 38 5.93 -5.16 11.72
C SER A 38 5.47 -3.88 12.38
N PHE A 39 4.97 -3.96 13.62
CA PHE A 39 4.50 -2.80 14.37
C PHE A 39 4.96 -2.85 15.82
N TYR A 40 5.06 -1.67 16.41
CA TYR A 40 5.43 -1.49 17.81
C TYR A 40 4.15 -1.18 18.60
N ALA A 41 3.78 -2.07 19.51
CA ALA A 41 2.66 -1.85 20.43
C ALA A 41 3.22 -1.49 21.81
N PRO A 42 3.09 -0.23 22.27
CA PRO A 42 3.66 0.22 23.55
C PRO A 42 3.03 -0.44 24.79
N SER A 43 1.89 -1.12 24.62
CA SER A 43 1.04 -1.64 25.70
C SER A 43 1.10 -3.16 25.91
N ASP A 44 1.64 -3.93 24.95
CA ASP A 44 1.72 -5.39 25.06
C ASP A 44 3.10 -5.82 25.56
N ILE A 45 3.14 -6.87 26.39
CA ILE A 45 4.38 -7.53 26.87
C ILE A 45 5.00 -8.28 25.68
N CYS A 46 5.48 -7.52 24.70
CA CYS A 46 6.27 -8.04 23.61
C CYS A 46 7.69 -8.19 24.16
N GLY A 47 8.10 -9.44 24.39
CA GLY A 47 9.41 -9.79 24.97
C GLY A 47 10.60 -9.10 24.29
N VAL A 48 11.77 -9.19 24.95
CA VAL A 48 13.05 -8.51 24.64
C VAL A 48 13.12 -8.00 23.19
N ASN A 49 12.88 -6.68 23.04
CA ASN A 49 12.83 -5.82 21.83
C ASN A 49 11.45 -5.31 21.36
N GLY A 50 10.33 -5.71 21.96
CA GLY A 50 9.06 -4.97 21.85
C GLY A 50 8.39 -4.90 20.46
N MET A 51 8.93 -5.60 19.45
CA MET A 51 8.45 -5.52 18.06
C MET A 51 7.58 -6.74 17.71
N LEU A 52 6.34 -6.49 17.31
CA LEU A 52 5.44 -7.52 16.79
C LEU A 52 5.59 -7.65 15.28
N ARG A 53 5.53 -8.88 14.79
CA ARG A 53 5.46 -9.21 13.38
C ARG A 53 4.21 -10.04 13.13
N CYS A 54 3.33 -9.54 12.27
CA CYS A 54 2.14 -10.24 11.83
C CYS A 54 2.23 -10.51 10.32
N VAL A 55 1.84 -11.71 9.91
CA VAL A 55 1.70 -12.06 8.48
C VAL A 55 0.22 -12.04 8.14
N ILE A 56 -0.14 -11.17 7.20
CA ILE A 56 -1.51 -11.02 6.69
C ILE A 56 -1.57 -11.81 5.38
N HIS A 57 -2.46 -12.80 5.31
CA HIS A 57 -2.71 -13.57 4.11
C HIS A 57 -3.92 -13.03 3.37
N SER A 58 -3.79 -12.87 2.06
CA SER A 58 -4.92 -12.60 1.16
C SER A 58 -5.57 -13.92 0.80
N ALA A 59 -6.85 -14.09 1.14
CA ALA A 59 -7.64 -15.18 0.59
C ALA A 59 -8.00 -14.82 -0.86
N SER A 60 -7.53 -15.60 -1.84
CA SER A 60 -7.89 -15.42 -3.25
C SER A 60 -9.37 -15.67 -3.55
N THR A 61 -10.13 -16.15 -2.56
CA THR A 61 -11.59 -16.31 -2.61
C THR A 61 -12.26 -15.17 -1.87
N TRP A 62 -12.34 -14.00 -2.50
CA TRP A 62 -13.35 -13.00 -2.15
C TRP A 62 -14.61 -13.33 -2.97
N CYS A 63 -15.80 -13.23 -2.34
CA CYS A 63 -17.12 -13.68 -2.80
C CYS A 63 -17.26 -13.89 -4.32
N LYS A 64 -17.46 -15.16 -4.73
CA LYS A 64 -17.93 -15.54 -6.07
C LYS A 64 -19.38 -15.10 -6.28
#